data_AF-A0A2E8U612-F1
#
_entry.id   AF-A0A2E8U612-F1
#
_cell.length_a   1.000
_cell.length_b   1.000
_cell.length_c   1.000
_cell.angle_alpha   90.00
_cell.angle_beta   90.00
_cell.angle_gamma   90.00
#
_symmetry.space_group_name_H-M   'P 1'
#
loop_
_entity.id
_entity.type
_entity.pdbx_description
1 polymer ?
#
loop_
_entity_poly.entity_id
_entity_poly.type
_entity_poly.pdbx_seq_one_letter_code
_entity_poly.pdbx_strand_id
1 'polypeptide(L)'
;MRGVSTLVVVLMLSASLTGCFGDDPAPPEPEEEGLPAGWFVTGGDGLPVDVEALNLSFVFSNVGEDGAEPSIGITSSGCMFFTAFEKVMRSCDYGQTWDHMNSIWQHPSTSDPWLWVDPVTDRIFDVQMVGLLTTWIAWSDDDGLNWLGNPHDSGPIPLNDHIKLGSGPWTDDGYGLAGGLTSSVYETAVYFCYNKGIGIFCYTSFDGGASFEVGGLVFGLVTTNGGL
;
A
#
# COMPACT_ATOMS: atom_id res chain seq x y z
N MET A 1 31.21 33.40 48.27
CA MET A 1 30.37 33.86 47.13
C MET A 1 31.15 34.25 45.87
N ARG A 2 32.33 34.88 45.96
CA ARG A 2 33.10 35.28 44.76
C ARG A 2 33.64 34.13 43.89
N GLY A 3 34.09 33.02 44.48
CA GLY A 3 34.64 31.89 43.72
C GLY A 3 33.60 31.07 42.93
N VAL A 4 32.34 31.03 43.39
CA VAL A 4 31.26 30.29 42.72
C VAL A 4 30.84 31.02 41.45
N SER A 5 30.77 32.36 41.46
CA SER A 5 30.49 33.14 40.25
C SER A 5 31.59 33.02 39.20
N THR A 6 32.86 32.95 39.59
CA THR A 6 33.97 32.78 38.62
C THR A 6 33.92 31.41 37.95
N LEU A 7 33.60 30.35 38.70
CA LEU A 7 33.48 28.99 38.16
C LEU A 7 32.33 28.87 37.14
N VAL A 8 31.17 29.49 37.43
CA VAL A 8 30.01 29.48 36.52
C VAL A 8 30.29 30.25 35.23
N VAL A 9 31.01 31.38 35.30
CA VAL A 9 31.41 32.15 34.11
C VAL A 9 32.39 31.37 33.24
N VAL A 10 33.36 30.67 33.84
CA VAL A 10 34.31 29.82 33.09
C VAL A 10 33.58 28.64 32.42
N LEU A 11 32.62 28.01 33.10
CA LEU A 11 31.82 26.93 32.52
C LEU A 11 30.98 27.40 31.32
N MET A 12 30.34 28.57 31.43
CA MET A 12 29.53 29.15 30.35
C MET A 12 30.38 29.54 29.13
N LEU A 13 31.63 29.99 29.34
CA LEU A 13 32.57 30.31 28.26
C LEU A 13 33.19 29.05 27.62
N SER A 14 33.33 27.95 28.36
CA SER A 14 33.82 26.69 27.78
C SER A 14 32.82 26.02 26.84
N ALA A 15 31.52 26.14 27.12
CA ALA A 15 30.46 25.60 26.26
C ALA A 15 30.34 26.32 24.90
N SER A 16 30.85 27.55 24.79
CA SER A 16 30.85 28.32 23.54
C SER A 16 32.08 28.07 22.66
N LEU A 17 33.10 27.36 23.17
CA LEU A 17 34.33 27.03 22.43
C LEU A 17 34.35 25.59 21.90
N THR A 18 33.45 24.72 22.36
CA THR A 18 33.33 23.33 21.88
C THR A 18 32.72 23.21 20.47
N GLY A 19 32.17 24.29 19.91
CA GLY A 19 31.61 24.32 18.55
C GLY A 19 32.56 24.84 17.46
N CYS A 20 33.81 25.19 17.79
CA CYS A 20 34.76 25.79 16.82
C CYS A 20 35.91 24.87 16.39
N PHE A 21 35.99 23.65 16.92
CA PHE A 21 37.09 22.72 16.60
C PHE A 21 36.56 21.31 16.35
N GLY A 22 36.25 21.02 15.09
CA GLY A 22 36.14 19.66 14.58
C GLY A 22 34.76 19.30 14.04
N ASP A 23 34.42 19.85 12.87
CA ASP A 23 33.55 19.17 11.92
C ASP A 23 34.30 19.18 10.59
N ASP A 24 35.22 18.22 10.40
CA ASP A 24 35.54 17.85 9.03
C ASP A 24 34.20 17.41 8.41
N PRO A 25 33.75 18.02 7.30
CA PRO A 25 32.49 17.65 6.69
C PRO A 25 32.50 16.15 6.45
N ALA A 26 31.40 15.48 6.84
CA ALA A 26 31.21 14.07 6.54
C ALA A 26 31.55 13.86 5.06
N PRO A 27 32.29 12.78 4.69
CA PRO A 27 32.53 12.46 3.30
C PRO A 27 31.19 12.54 2.55
N PRO A 28 31.15 13.18 1.37
CA PRO A 28 29.93 13.20 0.59
C PRO A 28 29.42 11.77 0.46
N GLU A 29 28.12 11.59 0.70
CA GLU A 29 27.47 10.31 0.43
C GLU A 29 27.82 9.91 -1.01
N PRO A 30 28.23 8.65 -1.25
CA PRO A 30 28.50 8.20 -2.61
C PRO A 30 27.27 8.52 -3.45
N GLU A 31 27.47 9.21 -4.57
CA GLU A 31 26.41 9.46 -5.55
C GLU A 31 25.81 8.11 -5.90
N GLU A 32 24.53 7.90 -5.59
CA GLU A 32 23.83 6.72 -6.07
C GLU A 32 23.96 6.71 -7.60
N GLU A 33 24.45 5.60 -8.15
CA GLU A 33 24.49 5.46 -9.61
C GLU A 33 23.07 5.70 -10.14
N GLY A 34 22.92 6.77 -10.92
CA GLY A 34 21.64 7.12 -11.50
C GLY A 34 21.09 5.98 -12.35
N LEU A 35 19.77 5.94 -12.52
CA LEU A 35 19.12 4.93 -13.35
C LEU A 35 19.76 4.89 -14.75
N PRO A 36 19.96 3.68 -15.33
CA PRO A 36 20.55 3.55 -16.65
C PRO A 36 19.74 4.34 -17.69
N ALA A 37 20.44 5.08 -18.55
CA ALA A 37 19.80 5.84 -19.61
C ALA A 37 19.29 4.91 -20.73
N GLY A 38 18.02 5.05 -21.12
CA GLY A 38 17.41 4.27 -22.20
C GLY A 38 16.61 3.07 -21.69
N TRP A 39 16.70 1.95 -22.39
CA TRP A 39 16.00 0.70 -22.05
C TRP A 39 16.93 -0.24 -21.29
N PHE A 40 16.42 -0.84 -20.23
CA PHE A 40 17.13 -1.85 -19.46
C PHE A 40 16.16 -2.97 -19.09
N VAL A 41 16.69 -4.16 -18.83
CA VAL A 41 15.93 -5.32 -18.37
C VAL A 41 16.47 -5.72 -17.00
N THR A 42 15.58 -6.04 -16.06
CA THR A 42 15.96 -6.51 -14.73
C THR A 42 15.53 -7.96 -14.50
N GLY A 43 16.26 -8.67 -13.64
CA GLY A 43 15.82 -9.92 -13.06
C GLY A 43 14.71 -9.72 -12.03
N GLY A 44 14.22 -10.83 -11.47
CA GLY A 44 13.23 -10.80 -10.37
C GLY A 44 13.76 -10.20 -9.05
N ASP A 45 15.08 -10.03 -8.96
CA ASP A 45 15.78 -9.33 -7.88
C ASP A 45 15.94 -7.82 -8.12
N GLY A 46 15.45 -7.31 -9.25
CA GLY A 46 15.59 -5.91 -9.64
C GLY A 46 16.97 -5.53 -10.16
N LEU A 47 17.91 -6.48 -10.30
CA LEU A 47 19.25 -6.23 -10.82
C LEU A 47 19.26 -6.30 -12.36
N PRO A 48 20.11 -5.51 -13.04
CA PRO A 48 20.17 -5.50 -14.51
C PRO A 48 20.63 -6.85 -15.07
N VAL A 49 19.99 -7.28 -16.15
CA VAL A 49 20.34 -8.50 -16.89
C VAL A 49 20.54 -8.19 -18.38
N ASP A 50 21.52 -8.83 -19.00
CA ASP A 50 21.86 -8.65 -20.42
C ASP A 50 21.00 -9.58 -21.30
N VAL A 51 19.73 -9.22 -21.45
CA VAL A 51 18.77 -9.93 -22.32
C VAL A 51 18.03 -8.93 -23.20
N GLU A 52 17.51 -9.42 -24.33
CA GLU A 52 16.73 -8.59 -25.24
C GLU A 52 15.45 -8.10 -24.54
N ALA A 53 15.21 -6.79 -24.62
CA ALA A 53 13.98 -6.20 -24.10
C ALA A 53 12.77 -6.73 -24.87
N LEU A 54 11.66 -6.94 -24.16
CA LEU A 54 10.41 -7.31 -24.80
C LEU A 54 10.01 -6.24 -25.83
N ASN A 55 9.54 -6.69 -26.99
CA ASN A 55 9.00 -5.81 -28.01
C ASN A 55 7.62 -5.28 -27.58
N LEU A 56 7.63 -4.26 -26.71
CA LEU A 56 6.45 -3.64 -26.13
C LEU A 56 6.06 -2.38 -26.90
N SER A 57 4.76 -2.18 -27.07
CA SER A 57 4.18 -0.93 -27.55
C SER A 57 3.44 -0.27 -26.39
N PHE A 58 3.83 0.95 -26.05
CA PHE A 58 3.15 1.75 -25.04
C PHE A 58 2.05 2.55 -25.71
N VAL A 59 0.82 2.39 -25.23
CA VAL A 59 -0.35 3.09 -25.75
C VAL A 59 -0.94 3.92 -24.62
N PHE A 60 -1.25 5.18 -24.91
CA PHE A 60 -2.04 6.00 -24.01
C PHE A 60 -3.52 5.73 -24.27
N SER A 61 -4.23 5.21 -23.26
CA SER A 61 -5.68 5.00 -23.30
C SER A 61 -6.33 6.02 -22.38
N ASN A 62 -7.05 6.99 -22.95
CA ASN A 62 -7.82 7.95 -22.17
C ASN A 62 -9.19 7.36 -21.84
N VAL A 63 -9.41 7.06 -20.56
CA VAL A 63 -10.66 6.46 -20.07
C VAL A 63 -11.75 7.50 -19.78
N GLY A 64 -11.41 8.80 -19.79
CA GLY A 64 -12.37 9.88 -19.55
C GLY A 64 -12.79 10.04 -18.09
N GLU A 65 -12.03 9.46 -17.16
CA GLU A 65 -12.27 9.52 -15.72
C GLU A 65 -11.08 10.21 -15.02
N ASP A 66 -11.40 11.00 -13.98
CA ASP A 66 -10.40 11.52 -13.05
C ASP A 66 -10.09 10.46 -11.97
N GLY A 67 -8.95 10.60 -11.29
CA GLY A 67 -8.58 9.67 -10.23
C GLY A 67 -7.52 10.22 -9.28
N ALA A 68 -7.39 9.55 -8.15
CA ALA A 68 -6.31 9.64 -7.18
C ALA A 68 -5.93 8.21 -6.77
N GLU A 69 -4.78 8.02 -6.11
CA GLU A 69 -4.34 6.72 -5.56
C GLU A 69 -4.38 5.57 -6.59
N PRO A 70 -3.59 5.67 -7.68
CA PRO A 70 -3.70 4.75 -8.81
C PRO A 70 -3.38 3.30 -8.40
N SER A 71 -4.29 2.40 -8.73
CA SER A 71 -4.14 0.96 -8.54
C SER A 71 -4.79 0.20 -9.70
N ILE A 72 -4.14 -0.86 -10.15
CA ILE A 72 -4.56 -1.69 -11.28
C ILE A 72 -4.27 -3.15 -11.00
N GLY A 73 -5.14 -4.04 -11.45
CA GLY A 73 -4.95 -5.48 -11.39
C GLY A 73 -5.51 -6.17 -12.63
N ILE A 74 -5.06 -7.39 -12.86
CA ILE A 74 -5.44 -8.20 -14.03
C ILE A 74 -5.75 -9.60 -13.52
N THR A 75 -6.95 -10.11 -13.84
CA THR A 75 -7.33 -11.49 -13.52
C THR A 75 -6.77 -12.46 -14.55
N SER A 76 -6.76 -13.76 -14.25
CA SER A 76 -6.25 -14.80 -15.13
C SER A 76 -7.02 -14.92 -16.45
N SER A 77 -8.25 -14.39 -16.53
CA SER A 77 -9.03 -14.29 -17.77
C SER A 77 -8.48 -13.22 -18.73
N GLY A 78 -7.58 -12.36 -18.25
CA GLY A 78 -7.06 -11.20 -18.98
C GLY A 78 -7.92 -9.94 -18.84
N CYS A 79 -8.98 -9.98 -18.02
CA CYS A 79 -9.72 -8.79 -17.66
C CYS A 79 -8.88 -7.90 -16.73
N MET A 80 -8.84 -6.62 -17.04
CA MET A 80 -8.11 -5.60 -16.31
C MET A 80 -9.07 -4.72 -15.52
N PHE A 81 -8.65 -4.33 -14.32
CA PHE A 81 -9.43 -3.53 -13.40
C PHE A 81 -8.56 -2.41 -12.83
N PHE A 82 -9.06 -1.18 -12.80
CA PHE A 82 -8.39 -0.09 -12.07
C PHE A 82 -9.42 0.78 -11.36
N THR A 83 -8.97 1.54 -10.36
CA THR A 83 -9.83 2.47 -9.62
C THR A 83 -9.75 3.89 -10.18
N ALA A 84 -10.90 4.52 -10.36
CA ALA A 84 -11.05 5.93 -10.69
C ALA A 84 -11.96 6.56 -9.63
N PHE A 85 -11.37 7.03 -8.52
CA PHE A 85 -12.10 7.32 -7.28
C PHE A 85 -12.98 6.12 -6.87
N GLU A 86 -14.27 6.31 -6.62
CA GLU A 86 -15.21 5.26 -6.22
C GLU A 86 -15.55 4.26 -7.33
N LYS A 87 -15.11 4.52 -8.57
CA LYS A 87 -15.47 3.71 -9.73
C LYS A 87 -14.44 2.62 -9.97
N VAL A 88 -14.91 1.39 -10.09
CA VAL A 88 -14.12 0.28 -10.61
C VAL A 88 -14.29 0.22 -12.12
N MET A 89 -13.21 0.50 -12.85
CA MET A 89 -13.17 0.47 -14.30
C MET A 89 -12.68 -0.90 -14.76
N ARG A 90 -13.39 -1.53 -15.70
CA ARG A 90 -13.12 -2.88 -16.21
C ARG A 90 -12.90 -2.87 -17.72
N SER A 91 -11.91 -3.63 -18.18
CA SER A 91 -11.68 -3.91 -19.60
C SER A 91 -11.35 -5.38 -19.82
N CYS A 92 -12.00 -6.04 -20.78
CA CYS A 92 -11.67 -7.43 -21.17
C CYS A 92 -11.28 -7.54 -22.64
N ASP A 93 -10.88 -6.42 -23.24
CA ASP A 93 -10.44 -6.30 -24.63
C ASP A 93 -9.01 -5.71 -24.71
N TYR A 94 -8.21 -5.98 -23.68
CA TYR A 94 -6.83 -5.52 -23.53
C TYR A 94 -6.69 -3.99 -23.46
N GLY A 95 -7.68 -3.30 -22.85
CA GLY A 95 -7.62 -1.87 -22.55
C GLY A 95 -8.13 -0.98 -23.68
N GLN A 96 -8.78 -1.56 -24.68
CA GLN A 96 -9.35 -0.81 -25.81
C GLN A 96 -10.64 -0.09 -25.40
N THR A 97 -11.49 -0.74 -24.61
CA THR A 97 -12.71 -0.15 -24.06
C THR A 97 -12.83 -0.43 -22.56
N TRP A 98 -13.52 0.46 -21.87
CA TRP A 98 -13.65 0.45 -20.42
C TRP A 98 -15.10 0.68 -20.00
N ASP A 99 -15.59 -0.20 -19.13
CA ASP A 99 -16.90 -0.10 -18.52
C ASP A 99 -16.75 0.16 -17.01
N HIS A 100 -17.60 1.00 -16.44
CA HIS A 100 -17.72 1.17 -15.00
C HIS A 100 -18.58 0.04 -14.41
N MET A 101 -17.99 -0.77 -13.53
CA MET A 101 -18.70 -1.79 -12.77
C MET A 101 -19.51 -1.13 -11.67
N ASN A 102 -20.84 -1.18 -11.82
CA ASN A 102 -21.77 -0.62 -10.85
C ASN A 102 -22.46 -1.74 -10.08
N SER A 103 -22.39 -1.66 -8.76
CA SER A 103 -23.09 -2.57 -7.86
C SER A 103 -23.64 -1.84 -6.64
N ILE A 104 -24.76 -2.31 -6.10
CA ILE A 104 -25.30 -1.83 -4.83
C ILE A 104 -24.40 -2.14 -3.63
N TRP A 105 -23.44 -3.05 -3.81
CA TRP A 105 -22.49 -3.47 -2.79
C TRP A 105 -21.21 -2.64 -2.79
N GLN A 106 -21.00 -1.80 -3.79
CA GLN A 106 -19.88 -0.87 -3.86
C GLN A 106 -20.29 0.46 -3.24
N HIS A 107 -19.35 1.14 -2.61
CA HIS A 107 -19.65 2.42 -1.96
C HIS A 107 -19.65 3.56 -3.00
N PRO A 108 -20.65 4.46 -3.01
CA PRO A 108 -20.77 5.49 -4.06
C PRO A 108 -19.88 6.72 -3.84
N SER A 109 -18.91 6.64 -2.93
CA SER A 109 -17.99 7.74 -2.64
C SER A 109 -16.74 7.25 -1.95
N THR A 110 -15.68 8.05 -2.03
CA THR A 110 -14.40 7.75 -1.42
C THR A 110 -13.67 9.01 -0.97
N SER A 111 -12.83 8.87 0.05
CA SER A 111 -11.81 9.83 0.46
C SER A 111 -10.41 9.37 0.06
N ASP A 112 -10.23 8.07 -0.21
CA ASP A 112 -8.97 7.40 -0.56
C ASP A 112 -9.34 6.04 -1.17
N PRO A 113 -9.25 5.90 -2.51
CA PRO A 113 -9.59 4.67 -3.21
C PRO A 113 -8.43 3.70 -3.28
N TRP A 114 -8.73 2.41 -3.22
CA TRP A 114 -7.75 1.35 -3.46
C TRP A 114 -8.40 0.16 -4.15
N LEU A 115 -7.70 -0.42 -5.13
CA LEU A 115 -8.09 -1.64 -5.80
C LEU A 115 -6.98 -2.68 -5.73
N TRP A 116 -7.37 -3.93 -5.52
CA TRP A 116 -6.45 -5.07 -5.54
C TRP A 116 -7.10 -6.22 -6.31
N VAL A 117 -6.32 -6.88 -7.15
CA VAL A 117 -6.70 -8.17 -7.73
C VAL A 117 -5.77 -9.22 -7.15
N ASP A 118 -6.35 -10.24 -6.52
CA ASP A 118 -5.61 -11.37 -6.01
C ASP A 118 -5.06 -12.20 -7.18
N PRO A 119 -3.72 -12.31 -7.35
CA PRO A 119 -3.14 -13.01 -8.49
C PRO A 119 -3.30 -14.54 -8.44
N VAL A 120 -3.77 -15.10 -7.31
CA VAL A 120 -3.97 -16.55 -7.13
C VAL A 120 -5.42 -16.94 -7.37
N THR A 121 -6.37 -16.16 -6.86
CA THR A 121 -7.80 -16.51 -6.85
C THR A 121 -8.65 -15.72 -7.84
N ASP A 122 -8.08 -14.70 -8.48
CA ASP A 122 -8.77 -13.71 -9.32
C ASP A 122 -9.80 -12.84 -8.60
N ARG A 123 -9.89 -12.88 -7.27
CA ARG A 123 -10.78 -11.99 -6.52
C ARG A 123 -10.35 -10.55 -6.71
N ILE A 124 -11.31 -9.71 -7.10
CA ILE A 124 -11.15 -8.26 -7.20
C ILE A 124 -11.67 -7.65 -5.90
N PHE A 125 -10.92 -6.72 -5.32
CA PHE A 125 -11.31 -5.92 -4.17
C PHE A 125 -11.45 -4.45 -4.59
N ASP A 126 -12.59 -3.88 -4.22
CA ASP A 126 -12.92 -2.46 -4.31
C ASP A 126 -12.95 -1.89 -2.88
N VAL A 127 -11.96 -1.09 -2.54
CA VAL A 127 -11.70 -0.65 -1.17
C VAL A 127 -11.82 0.87 -1.13
N GLN A 128 -12.80 1.37 -0.38
CA GLN A 128 -13.13 2.79 -0.34
C GLN A 128 -13.07 3.32 1.09
N MET A 129 -12.20 4.30 1.35
CA MET A 129 -12.25 5.02 2.61
C MET A 129 -13.44 5.98 2.61
N VAL A 130 -14.29 5.92 3.63
CA VAL A 130 -15.49 6.75 3.71
C VAL A 130 -15.36 7.76 4.85
N GLY A 131 -15.12 9.02 4.47
CA GLY A 131 -15.13 10.16 5.39
C GLY A 131 -14.07 10.10 6.49
N LEU A 132 -12.98 9.36 6.28
CA LEU A 132 -11.94 9.06 7.28
C LEU A 132 -12.45 8.27 8.50
N LEU A 133 -13.67 7.72 8.46
CA LEU A 133 -14.33 7.08 9.61
C LEU A 133 -14.33 5.56 9.54
N THR A 134 -14.46 5.03 8.33
CA THR A 134 -14.64 3.60 8.07
C THR A 134 -14.10 3.31 6.69
N THR A 135 -13.76 2.06 6.44
CA THR A 135 -13.46 1.56 5.10
C THR A 135 -14.61 0.69 4.65
N TRP A 136 -15.06 0.85 3.41
CA TRP A 136 -15.97 -0.08 2.76
C TRP A 136 -15.18 -0.99 1.85
N ILE A 137 -15.36 -2.30 1.98
CA ILE A 137 -14.69 -3.28 1.11
C ILE A 137 -15.78 -4.05 0.39
N ALA A 138 -15.76 -3.96 -0.93
CA ALA A 138 -16.52 -4.83 -1.80
C ALA A 138 -15.57 -5.76 -2.56
N TRP A 139 -16.05 -6.93 -2.95
CA TRP A 139 -15.27 -7.88 -3.73
C TRP A 139 -16.11 -8.64 -4.76
N SER A 140 -15.45 -9.11 -5.80
CA SER A 140 -16.03 -9.91 -6.88
C SER A 140 -15.14 -11.12 -7.18
N ASP A 141 -15.77 -12.26 -7.40
CA ASP A 141 -15.14 -13.55 -7.77
C ASP A 141 -15.46 -13.97 -9.21
N ASP A 142 -16.05 -13.08 -10.01
CA ASP A 142 -16.55 -13.39 -11.36
C ASP A 142 -16.27 -12.28 -12.37
N ASP A 143 -15.01 -11.82 -12.38
CA ASP A 143 -14.53 -10.75 -13.26
C ASP A 143 -15.36 -9.45 -13.14
N GLY A 144 -15.79 -9.09 -11.93
CA GLY A 144 -16.47 -7.83 -11.65
C GLY A 144 -17.95 -7.80 -12.03
N LEU A 145 -18.57 -8.95 -12.32
CA LEU A 145 -19.98 -9.02 -12.73
C LEU A 145 -20.93 -8.97 -11.53
N ASN A 146 -20.63 -9.69 -10.47
CA ASN A 146 -21.35 -9.69 -9.22
C ASN A 146 -20.42 -9.33 -8.06
N TRP A 147 -20.98 -8.64 -7.07
CA TRP A 147 -20.23 -8.13 -5.94
C TRP A 147 -20.92 -8.47 -4.63
N LEU A 148 -20.13 -8.58 -3.58
CA LEU A 148 -20.54 -8.52 -2.18
C LEU A 148 -19.73 -7.43 -1.49
N GLY A 149 -20.19 -6.93 -0.36
CA GLY A 149 -19.42 -5.94 0.38
C GLY A 149 -20.05 -5.55 1.71
N ASN A 150 -19.22 -5.05 2.61
CA ASN A 150 -19.61 -4.60 3.93
C ASN A 150 -18.63 -3.54 4.47
N PRO A 151 -19.03 -2.76 5.49
CA PRO A 151 -18.11 -1.86 6.15
C PRO A 151 -17.13 -2.63 7.03
N HIS A 152 -15.92 -2.11 7.10
CA HIS A 152 -14.81 -2.57 7.92
C HIS A 152 -14.15 -1.38 8.63
N ASP A 153 -13.42 -1.69 9.69
CA ASP A 153 -12.67 -0.72 10.49
C ASP A 153 -13.51 0.47 10.97
N SER A 154 -14.77 0.21 11.33
CA SER A 154 -15.72 1.23 11.82
C SER A 154 -15.48 1.58 13.30
N GLY A 155 -14.23 1.78 13.71
CA GLY A 155 -13.83 2.01 15.10
C GLY A 155 -14.31 3.36 15.68
N PRO A 156 -14.33 3.54 17.01
CA PRO A 156 -14.89 4.74 17.65
C PRO A 156 -14.03 6.00 17.49
N ILE A 157 -12.80 5.87 16.99
CA ILE A 157 -11.88 6.99 16.80
C ILE A 157 -11.75 7.24 15.29
N PRO A 158 -12.22 8.38 14.77
CA PRO A 158 -12.07 8.74 13.36
C PRO A 158 -10.59 8.98 13.00
N LEU A 159 -10.28 9.18 11.71
CA LEU A 159 -8.95 9.47 11.10
C LEU A 159 -8.21 8.26 10.53
N ASN A 160 -8.91 7.43 9.76
CA ASN A 160 -8.21 6.53 8.84
C ASN A 160 -7.64 7.36 7.68
N ASP A 161 -6.51 6.92 7.15
CA ASP A 161 -5.86 7.50 5.98
C ASP A 161 -4.92 6.47 5.34
N HIS A 162 -4.58 6.65 4.06
CA HIS A 162 -3.66 5.78 3.31
C HIS A 162 -4.00 4.29 3.46
N ILE A 163 -5.19 3.90 3.02
CA ILE A 163 -5.65 2.51 3.10
C ILE A 163 -4.94 1.64 2.04
N LYS A 164 -4.59 0.40 2.39
CA LYS A 164 -4.05 -0.60 1.46
C LYS A 164 -4.55 -1.99 1.80
N LEU A 165 -4.95 -2.74 0.78
CA LEU A 165 -5.32 -4.15 0.87
C LEU A 165 -4.46 -4.95 -0.10
N GLY A 166 -3.91 -6.06 0.38
CA GLY A 166 -3.17 -6.98 -0.46
C GLY A 166 -3.39 -8.42 -0.02
N SER A 167 -3.07 -9.37 -0.89
CA SER A 167 -3.13 -10.78 -0.57
C SER A 167 -1.86 -11.52 -0.99
N GLY A 168 -1.66 -12.68 -0.40
CA GLY A 168 -0.50 -13.53 -0.68
C GLY A 168 -0.64 -14.92 -0.08
N PRO A 169 0.30 -15.83 -0.39
CA PRO A 169 0.27 -17.18 0.17
C PRO A 169 0.34 -17.14 1.70
N TRP A 170 -0.32 -18.10 2.35
CA TRP A 170 -0.15 -18.31 3.79
C TRP A 170 1.32 -18.62 4.10
N THR A 171 1.84 -18.02 5.16
CA THR A 171 3.17 -18.33 5.69
C THR A 171 3.07 -19.43 6.75
N ASP A 172 4.19 -20.05 7.12
CA ASP A 172 4.25 -20.96 8.28
C ASP A 172 4.40 -20.21 9.62
N ASP A 173 4.64 -18.91 9.57
CA ASP A 173 4.92 -18.05 10.72
C ASP A 173 3.72 -17.18 11.12
N GLY A 174 3.68 -16.73 12.37
CA GLY A 174 2.66 -15.80 12.87
C GLY A 174 1.24 -16.39 12.78
N TYR A 175 0.40 -15.78 11.96
CA TYR A 175 -1.00 -16.20 11.76
C TYR A 175 -1.18 -17.37 10.78
N GLY A 176 -0.07 -17.89 10.25
CA GLY A 176 -0.03 -19.00 9.29
C GLY A 176 -0.80 -20.26 9.68
N LEU A 177 -0.75 -20.66 10.95
CA LEU A 177 -1.46 -21.86 11.43
C LEU A 177 -2.98 -21.74 11.32
N ALA A 178 -3.54 -20.56 11.62
CA ALA A 178 -4.97 -20.30 11.43
C ALA A 178 -5.31 -20.26 9.94
N GLY A 179 -4.43 -19.66 9.13
CA GLY A 179 -4.51 -19.67 7.68
C GLY A 179 -4.56 -21.06 7.05
N GLY A 180 -3.71 -21.98 7.50
CA GLY A 180 -3.73 -23.37 7.05
C GLY A 180 -5.08 -24.05 7.28
N LEU A 181 -5.77 -23.72 8.39
CA LEU A 181 -7.11 -24.24 8.69
C LEU A 181 -8.21 -23.59 7.84
N THR A 182 -8.04 -22.33 7.45
CA THR A 182 -9.03 -21.58 6.66
C THR A 182 -8.73 -21.55 5.17
N SER A 183 -7.63 -22.17 4.73
CA SER A 183 -7.24 -22.28 3.32
C SER A 183 -8.33 -22.91 2.42
N SER A 184 -9.22 -23.74 3.00
CA SER A 184 -10.38 -24.29 2.30
C SER A 184 -11.54 -23.30 2.10
N VAL A 185 -11.51 -22.16 2.80
CA VAL A 185 -12.47 -21.05 2.65
C VAL A 185 -11.96 -20.06 1.60
N TYR A 186 -10.68 -19.69 1.70
CA TYR A 186 -10.00 -18.85 0.72
C TYR A 186 -8.49 -19.15 0.75
N GLU A 187 -7.89 -19.33 -0.42
CA GLU A 187 -6.55 -19.95 -0.55
C GLU A 187 -5.41 -19.04 -0.07
N THR A 188 -5.61 -17.73 -0.13
CA THR A 188 -4.60 -16.73 0.24
C THR A 188 -4.92 -16.06 1.57
N ALA A 189 -3.90 -15.53 2.22
CA ALA A 189 -4.07 -14.56 3.30
C ALA A 189 -4.42 -13.20 2.70
N VAL A 190 -5.42 -12.51 3.25
CA VAL A 190 -5.76 -11.14 2.87
C VAL A 190 -5.40 -10.20 4.02
N TYR A 191 -4.62 -9.18 3.73
CA TYR A 191 -4.16 -8.18 4.69
C TYR A 191 -4.75 -6.83 4.35
N PHE A 192 -5.29 -6.16 5.36
CA PHE A 192 -5.77 -4.80 5.26
C PHE A 192 -4.99 -3.93 6.24
N CYS A 193 -4.33 -2.90 5.71
CA CYS A 193 -3.57 -1.94 6.48
C CYS A 193 -4.09 -0.53 6.24
N TYR A 194 -3.93 0.32 7.24
CA TYR A 194 -4.23 1.74 7.14
C TYR A 194 -3.35 2.53 8.11
N ASN A 195 -3.10 3.79 7.78
CA ASN A 195 -2.50 4.74 8.69
C ASN A 195 -3.59 5.39 9.56
N LYS A 196 -3.24 5.66 10.80
CA LYS A 196 -3.99 6.49 11.72
C LYS A 196 -2.96 7.23 12.53
N GLY A 197 -2.96 8.57 12.58
CA GLY A 197 -1.82 9.44 12.98
C GLY A 197 -0.92 9.10 14.19
N ILE A 198 -1.21 8.05 14.96
CA ILE A 198 -0.35 7.38 15.94
C ILE A 198 0.46 6.19 15.38
N GLY A 199 0.25 5.74 14.14
CA GLY A 199 0.97 4.65 13.48
C GLY A 199 0.16 3.90 12.41
N ILE A 200 0.73 2.80 11.92
CA ILE A 200 0.11 1.94 10.91
C ILE A 200 -0.51 0.73 11.60
N PHE A 201 -1.73 0.40 11.23
CA PHE A 201 -2.45 -0.77 11.74
C PHE A 201 -2.66 -1.74 10.59
N CYS A 202 -2.40 -3.02 10.83
CA CYS A 202 -2.61 -4.08 9.86
C CYS A 202 -3.41 -5.22 10.47
N TYR A 203 -4.38 -5.71 9.73
CA TYR A 203 -5.26 -6.82 10.10
C TYR A 203 -5.24 -7.88 9.02
N THR A 204 -5.39 -9.13 9.46
CA THR A 204 -5.45 -10.32 8.64
C THR A 204 -6.89 -10.81 8.59
N SER A 205 -7.36 -11.13 7.40
CA SER A 205 -8.59 -11.86 7.16
C SER A 205 -8.30 -13.34 6.94
N PHE A 206 -9.15 -14.20 7.50
CA PHE A 206 -9.12 -15.64 7.32
C PHE A 206 -10.31 -16.15 6.48
N ASP A 207 -11.15 -15.25 5.98
CA ASP A 207 -12.36 -15.56 5.22
C ASP A 207 -12.37 -14.86 3.84
N GLY A 208 -11.18 -14.53 3.33
CA GLY A 208 -10.99 -13.93 2.01
C GLY A 208 -11.37 -12.45 1.91
N GLY A 209 -11.30 -11.73 3.03
CA GLY A 209 -11.58 -10.29 3.11
C GLY A 209 -12.99 -9.94 3.56
N ALA A 210 -13.82 -10.92 3.95
CA ALA A 210 -15.17 -10.66 4.47
C ALA A 210 -15.16 -10.13 5.93
N SER A 211 -14.10 -10.42 6.70
CA SER A 211 -13.83 -9.84 8.01
C SER A 211 -12.32 -9.72 8.30
N PHE A 212 -11.93 -8.81 9.20
CA PHE A 212 -10.53 -8.50 9.54
C PHE A 212 -10.37 -8.41 11.06
N GLU A 213 -10.39 -9.57 11.72
CA GLU A 213 -10.53 -9.63 13.18
C GLU A 213 -9.20 -9.66 13.95
N VAL A 214 -8.10 -10.00 13.27
CA VAL A 214 -6.81 -10.25 13.91
C VAL A 214 -5.76 -9.30 13.38
N GLY A 215 -5.25 -8.42 14.23
CA GLY A 215 -4.30 -7.40 13.82
C GLY A 215 -3.99 -6.39 14.90
N GLY A 216 -3.30 -5.32 14.52
CA GLY A 216 -2.98 -4.22 15.42
C GLY A 216 -1.91 -3.29 14.87
N LEU A 217 -1.39 -2.44 15.75
CA LEU A 217 -0.30 -1.51 15.47
C LEU A 217 0.96 -2.30 15.07
N VAL A 218 1.52 -2.01 13.90
CA VAL A 218 2.76 -2.62 13.42
C VAL A 218 3.97 -1.73 13.72
N PHE A 219 5.14 -2.35 13.88
CA PHE A 219 6.41 -1.69 14.14
C PHE A 219 7.50 -2.28 13.22
N GLY A 220 8.59 -1.53 12.99
CA GLY A 220 9.74 -1.99 12.23
C GLY A 220 9.79 -1.40 10.82
N LEU A 221 10.18 -2.20 9.82
CA LEU A 221 10.42 -1.71 8.44
C LEU A 221 9.22 -0.94 7.87
N VAL A 222 8.01 -1.41 8.18
CA VAL A 222 6.72 -0.80 7.77
C VAL A 222 6.54 0.62 8.33
N THR A 223 7.22 0.96 9.43
CA THR A 223 7.16 2.27 10.11
C THR A 223 8.42 3.14 9.91
N THR A 224 9.45 2.61 9.25
CA THR A 224 10.69 3.35 8.92
C THR A 224 10.66 3.77 7.45
N ASN A 225 11.10 4.99 7.13
CA ASN A 225 11.09 5.57 5.78
C ASN A 225 9.73 5.90 5.16
N GLY A 226 8.72 6.22 5.99
CA GLY A 226 7.58 7.04 5.53
C GLY A 226 6.24 6.34 5.35
N GLY A 227 6.15 5.03 5.58
CA GLY A 227 4.86 4.32 5.58
C GLY A 227 4.23 4.20 4.19
N LEU A 228 3.15 3.41 4.12
CA LEU A 228 2.31 3.22 2.93
C LEU A 228 1.84 4.54 2.31
#